data_AF-A0A3C1KVH2-F1
#
_entry.id   AF-A0A3C1KVH2-F1
#
_cell.length_a   1.000
_cell.length_b   1.000
_cell.length_c   1.000
_cell.angle_alpha   90.00
_cell.angle_beta   90.00
_cell.angle_gamma   90.00
#
_symmetry.space_group_name_H-M   'P 1'
#
loop_
_entity.id
_entity.type
_entity.pdbx_description
1 polymer ?
#
loop_
_entity_poly.entity_id
_entity_poly.type
_entity_poly.pdbx_seq_one_letter_code
_entity_poly.pdbx_strand_id
1 'polypeptide(L)'
;MTKILINDVTLRDGMHALSHQYTVEQMVQIATQLDAAQVDLIEVSHGDGLNGNSVNYGFSRHTEAEYLTAVKGVLKHAKLAALLLPGIGTIDDMHMAKDCGVDTIRVATHCTEADISRQHIEAGRQLGLDVVGFLMMAHMIPAA
;
A
#
# COMPACT_ATOMS: atom_id res chain seq x y z
N MET A 1 -4.28 -5.10 -27.87
CA MET A 1 -4.12 -3.93 -27.00
C MET A 1 -3.44 -4.40 -25.72
N THR A 2 -2.45 -3.66 -25.20
CA THR A 2 -1.81 -3.98 -23.93
C THR A 2 -2.81 -3.79 -22.79
N LYS A 3 -2.91 -4.77 -21.88
CA LYS A 3 -3.79 -4.66 -20.70
C LYS A 3 -3.27 -3.54 -19.79
N ILE A 4 -4.13 -2.61 -19.41
CA ILE A 4 -3.86 -1.64 -18.34
C ILE A 4 -4.23 -2.30 -17.02
N LEU A 5 -3.34 -2.26 -16.04
CA LEU A 5 -3.63 -2.71 -14.67
C LEU A 5 -4.08 -1.51 -13.84
N ILE A 6 -5.22 -1.66 -13.16
CA ILE A 6 -5.78 -0.62 -12.30
C ILE A 6 -5.49 -0.96 -10.84
N ASN A 7 -4.77 -0.07 -10.16
CA ASN A 7 -4.58 -0.12 -8.72
C ASN A 7 -5.48 0.91 -8.05
N ASP A 8 -6.53 0.45 -7.37
CA ASP A 8 -7.40 1.32 -6.57
C ASP A 8 -6.74 1.62 -5.23
N VAL A 9 -6.66 2.91 -4.89
CA VAL A 9 -5.99 3.40 -3.68
C VAL A 9 -6.97 4.01 -2.68
N THR A 10 -8.26 3.73 -2.79
CA THR A 10 -9.32 4.26 -1.90
C THR A 10 -9.04 3.90 -0.44
N LEU A 11 -8.55 2.68 -0.18
CA LEU A 11 -8.29 2.18 1.17
C LEU A 11 -6.88 2.49 1.70
N ARG A 12 -6.10 3.27 0.94
CA ARG A 12 -4.79 3.79 1.34
C ARG A 12 -4.74 5.30 1.26
N ASP A 13 -4.76 5.88 0.06
CA ASP A 13 -4.77 7.33 -0.14
C ASP A 13 -6.02 7.97 0.47
N GLY A 14 -7.17 7.29 0.33
CA GLY A 14 -8.42 7.74 0.97
C GLY A 14 -8.39 7.74 2.50
N MET A 15 -7.41 7.09 3.14
CA MET A 15 -7.20 7.22 4.59
C MET A 15 -6.93 8.67 4.98
N HIS A 16 -6.21 9.45 4.17
CA HIS A 16 -5.94 10.87 4.47
C HIS A 16 -7.24 11.68 4.58
N ALA A 17 -8.18 11.45 3.66
CA ALA A 17 -9.46 12.16 3.64
C ALA A 17 -10.32 11.89 4.88
N LEU A 18 -10.12 10.75 5.54
CA LEU A 18 -10.84 10.33 6.75
C LEU A 18 -9.97 10.36 8.00
N SER A 19 -8.81 11.03 7.98
CA SER A 19 -7.88 11.08 9.12
C SER A 19 -7.57 9.69 9.70
N HIS A 20 -7.42 8.71 8.81
CA HIS A 20 -7.06 7.32 9.12
C HIS A 20 -8.12 6.57 9.97
N GLN A 21 -9.38 7.02 9.93
CA GLN A 21 -10.46 6.51 10.79
C GLN A 21 -11.43 5.50 10.14
N TYR A 22 -11.06 4.88 9.01
CA TYR A 22 -11.83 3.78 8.46
C TYR A 22 -12.05 2.69 9.52
N THR A 23 -13.26 2.15 9.63
CA THR A 23 -13.45 0.90 10.39
C THR A 23 -13.07 -0.29 9.53
N VAL A 24 -12.77 -1.43 10.16
CA VAL A 24 -12.50 -2.68 9.44
C VAL A 24 -13.70 -3.07 8.55
N GLU A 25 -14.93 -2.88 9.05
CA GLU A 25 -16.15 -3.19 8.29
C GLU A 25 -16.28 -2.33 7.02
N GLN A 26 -15.92 -1.04 7.11
CA GLN A 26 -15.92 -0.15 5.95
C GLN A 26 -14.89 -0.58 4.91
N MET A 27 -13.67 -0.93 5.34
CA MET A 27 -12.64 -1.43 4.43
C MET A 27 -13.06 -2.71 3.73
N VAL A 28 -13.60 -3.68 4.49
CA VAL A 28 -14.12 -4.94 3.93
C VAL A 28 -15.26 -4.69 2.95
N GLN A 29 -16.20 -3.81 3.29
CA GLN A 29 -17.33 -3.48 2.42
C GLN A 29 -16.83 -2.90 1.08
N ILE A 30 -15.95 -1.90 1.12
CA ILE A 30 -15.42 -1.25 -0.08
C ILE A 30 -14.58 -2.24 -0.91
N ALA A 31 -13.66 -2.96 -0.28
CA ALA A 31 -12.82 -3.94 -0.96
C ALA A 31 -13.64 -5.03 -1.65
N THR A 32 -14.72 -5.51 -1.02
CA THR A 32 -15.63 -6.49 -1.63
C THR A 32 -16.27 -5.95 -2.92
N GLN A 33 -16.67 -4.68 -2.95
CA GLN A 33 -17.27 -4.08 -4.14
C GLN A 33 -16.23 -3.84 -5.25
N LEU A 34 -15.03 -3.38 -4.89
CA LEU A 34 -13.93 -3.22 -5.85
C LEU A 34 -13.50 -4.57 -6.46
N ASP A 35 -13.42 -5.62 -5.64
CA ASP A 35 -13.10 -6.99 -6.08
C ASP A 35 -14.19 -7.56 -7.01
N ALA A 36 -15.46 -7.35 -6.66
CA ALA A 36 -16.59 -7.74 -7.51
C ALA A 36 -16.61 -6.98 -8.86
N ALA A 37 -16.11 -5.74 -8.88
CA ALA A 37 -15.90 -4.96 -10.09
C ALA A 37 -14.64 -5.37 -10.89
N GLN A 38 -13.91 -6.39 -10.43
CA GLN A 38 -12.69 -6.92 -11.06
C GLN A 38 -11.57 -5.89 -11.21
N VAL A 39 -11.38 -5.04 -10.20
CA VAL A 39 -10.17 -4.20 -10.10
C VAL A 39 -8.95 -5.09 -9.93
N ASP A 40 -7.84 -4.77 -10.61
CA ASP A 40 -6.65 -5.65 -10.62
C ASP A 40 -5.91 -5.66 -9.27
N LEU A 41 -5.75 -4.49 -8.64
CA LEU A 41 -5.12 -4.33 -7.33
C LEU A 41 -5.94 -3.40 -6.43
N ILE A 42 -6.00 -3.72 -5.15
CA ILE A 42 -6.59 -2.87 -4.11
C ILE A 42 -5.51 -2.60 -3.07
N GLU A 43 -5.18 -1.32 -2.87
CA GLU A 43 -4.13 -0.89 -1.94
C GLU A 43 -4.69 -0.56 -0.55
N VAL A 44 -4.11 -1.17 0.48
CA VAL A 44 -4.46 -1.00 1.89
C VAL A 44 -3.19 -0.78 2.71
N SER A 45 -3.13 0.35 3.41
CA SER A 45 -2.18 0.65 4.49
C SER A 45 -2.61 1.96 5.14
N HIS A 46 -1.85 2.47 6.11
CA HIS A 46 -1.97 3.90 6.44
C HIS A 46 -1.72 4.78 5.17
N GLY A 47 -2.20 6.03 5.19
CA GLY A 47 -2.08 6.97 4.06
C GLY A 47 -0.64 7.17 3.60
N ASP A 48 0.25 7.42 4.56
CA ASP A 48 1.72 7.48 4.39
C ASP A 48 2.42 6.10 4.30
N GLY A 49 1.66 5.02 4.07
CA GLY A 49 2.20 3.66 3.96
C GLY A 49 2.42 2.95 5.29
N LEU A 50 2.99 1.75 5.22
CA LEU A 50 3.31 0.90 6.36
C LEU A 50 4.05 1.67 7.45
N ASN A 51 3.62 1.48 8.69
CA ASN A 51 4.07 2.16 9.90
C ASN A 51 3.85 3.69 9.93
N GLY A 52 2.93 4.21 9.10
CA GLY A 52 2.56 5.64 9.12
C GLY A 52 1.78 6.08 10.37
N ASN A 53 1.18 5.14 11.09
CA ASN A 53 0.38 5.36 12.31
C ASN A 53 1.18 6.05 13.43
N SER A 54 1.11 7.38 13.52
CA SER A 54 2.05 8.17 14.34
C SER A 54 1.50 9.54 14.71
N VAL A 55 2.21 10.25 15.60
CA VAL A 55 1.89 11.66 15.92
C VAL A 55 2.00 12.57 14.68
N ASN A 56 2.95 12.30 13.79
CA ASN A 56 3.24 13.19 12.67
C ASN A 56 2.19 13.10 11.56
N TYR A 57 1.66 11.91 11.32
CA TYR A 57 0.72 11.65 10.23
C TYR A 57 -0.71 11.37 10.70
N GLY A 58 -0.91 11.12 11.99
CA GLY A 58 -2.20 10.78 12.59
C GLY A 58 -2.27 9.31 12.98
N PHE A 59 -3.04 9.04 14.03
CA PHE A 59 -3.23 7.66 14.49
C PHE A 59 -4.39 6.98 13.76
N SER A 60 -4.15 5.82 13.18
CA SER A 60 -5.17 4.94 12.62
C SER A 60 -6.10 4.40 13.69
N ARG A 61 -7.37 4.21 13.32
CA ARG A 61 -8.38 3.62 14.20
C ARG A 61 -8.10 2.15 14.53
N HIS A 62 -7.57 1.41 13.56
CA HIS A 62 -7.16 0.02 13.73
C HIS A 62 -5.70 -0.16 13.29
N THR A 63 -5.11 -1.28 13.70
CA THR A 63 -3.77 -1.66 13.28
C THR A 63 -3.74 -2.04 11.80
N GLU A 64 -2.56 -1.92 11.18
CA GLU A 64 -2.42 -2.31 9.76
C GLU A 64 -2.67 -3.79 9.54
N ALA A 65 -2.25 -4.65 10.47
CA ALA A 65 -2.50 -6.08 10.40
C ALA A 65 -4.00 -6.41 10.42
N GLU A 66 -4.81 -5.70 11.21
CA GLU A 66 -6.27 -5.86 11.23
C GLU A 66 -6.88 -5.51 9.87
N TYR A 67 -6.50 -4.38 9.28
CA TYR A 67 -6.99 -3.96 7.97
C TYR A 67 -6.56 -4.93 6.85
N LEU A 68 -5.26 -5.24 6.76
CA LEU A 68 -4.70 -6.10 5.71
C LEU A 68 -5.32 -7.50 5.76
N THR A 69 -5.38 -8.11 6.95
CA THR A 69 -5.92 -9.47 7.12
C THR A 69 -7.41 -9.52 6.79
N ALA A 70 -8.18 -8.52 7.25
CA ALA A 70 -9.61 -8.46 6.99
C ALA A 70 -9.93 -8.28 5.50
N VAL A 71 -9.20 -7.38 4.82
CA VAL A 71 -9.37 -7.17 3.37
C VAL A 71 -8.92 -8.41 2.60
N LYS A 72 -7.75 -8.98 2.90
CA LYS A 72 -7.27 -10.20 2.22
C LYS A 72 -8.29 -11.34 2.30
N GLY A 73 -8.97 -11.48 3.44
CA GLY A 73 -9.98 -12.51 3.67
C GLY A 73 -11.21 -12.44 2.75
N VAL A 74 -11.46 -11.30 2.10
CA VAL A 74 -12.62 -11.13 1.20
C VAL A 74 -12.28 -11.04 -0.28
N LEU A 75 -11.02 -10.78 -0.64
CA LEU A 75 -10.60 -10.69 -2.04
C LEU A 75 -10.62 -12.06 -2.73
N LYS A 76 -11.21 -12.10 -3.93
CA LYS A 76 -11.27 -13.31 -4.78
C LYS A 76 -10.58 -13.11 -6.12
N HIS A 77 -10.46 -11.87 -6.56
CA HIS A 77 -9.89 -11.48 -7.85
C HIS A 77 -8.67 -10.57 -7.69
N ALA A 78 -8.84 -9.46 -6.98
CA ALA A 78 -7.84 -8.42 -6.84
C ALA A 78 -6.63 -8.92 -6.05
N LYS A 79 -5.45 -8.46 -6.44
CA LYS A 79 -4.25 -8.58 -5.60
C LYS A 79 -4.28 -7.54 -4.49
N LEU A 80 -3.86 -7.94 -3.29
CA LEU A 80 -3.71 -7.00 -2.19
C LEU A 80 -2.37 -6.26 -2.33
N ALA A 81 -2.44 -4.92 -2.37
CA ALA A 81 -1.27 -4.06 -2.40
C ALA A 81 -1.11 -3.28 -1.09
N ALA A 82 0.12 -2.87 -0.78
CA ALA A 82 0.41 -1.93 0.31
C ALA A 82 1.47 -0.92 -0.12
N LEU A 83 1.47 0.27 0.48
CA LEU A 83 2.47 1.31 0.26
C LEU A 83 3.53 1.26 1.38
N LEU A 84 4.80 1.43 1.06
CA LEU A 84 5.90 1.57 2.02
C LEU A 84 6.81 2.72 1.60
N LEU A 85 7.16 3.59 2.55
CA LEU A 85 8.13 4.66 2.36
C LEU A 85 9.38 4.37 3.19
N PRO A 86 10.56 4.19 2.58
CA PRO A 86 11.82 4.11 3.33
C PRO A 86 12.00 5.34 4.23
N GLY A 87 12.24 5.11 5.52
CA GLY A 87 12.29 6.15 6.55
C GLY A 87 11.00 6.29 7.37
N ILE A 88 9.91 5.66 6.94
CA ILE A 88 8.67 5.48 7.72
C ILE A 88 8.48 3.98 7.98
N GLY A 89 8.25 3.22 6.92
CA GLY A 89 8.15 1.77 6.94
C GLY A 89 9.51 1.11 6.75
N THR A 90 9.66 -0.08 7.31
CA THR A 90 10.88 -0.87 7.32
C THR A 90 10.68 -2.21 6.59
N ILE A 91 11.77 -2.94 6.37
CA ILE A 91 11.70 -4.30 5.82
C ILE A 91 10.92 -5.24 6.76
N ASP A 92 10.96 -5.02 8.08
CA ASP A 92 10.17 -5.80 9.04
C ASP A 92 8.67 -5.56 8.87
N ASP A 93 8.26 -4.31 8.59
CA ASP A 93 6.87 -4.00 8.26
C ASP A 93 6.44 -4.67 6.94
N MET A 94 7.36 -4.78 5.97
CA MET A 94 7.12 -5.52 4.74
C MET A 94 6.94 -7.03 4.99
N HIS A 95 7.69 -7.61 5.92
CA HIS A 95 7.49 -8.98 6.36
C HIS A 95 6.11 -9.17 7.00
N MET A 96 5.71 -8.28 7.91
CA MET A 96 4.36 -8.29 8.50
C MET A 96 3.28 -8.20 7.42
N ALA A 97 3.43 -7.29 6.46
CA ALA A 97 2.49 -7.15 5.36
C ALA A 97 2.41 -8.41 4.49
N LYS A 98 3.56 -9.06 4.23
CA LYS A 98 3.61 -10.34 3.51
C LYS A 98 2.86 -11.44 4.27
N ASP A 99 3.05 -11.52 5.59
CA ASP A 99 2.37 -12.49 6.45
C ASP A 99 0.85 -12.26 6.50
N CYS A 100 0.39 -11.01 6.39
CA CYS A 100 -1.01 -10.66 6.21
C CYS A 100 -1.56 -10.94 4.79
N GLY A 101 -0.72 -11.40 3.86
CA GLY A 101 -1.12 -11.82 2.52
C GLY A 101 -1.07 -10.73 1.45
N VAL A 102 -0.27 -9.68 1.65
CA VAL A 102 0.06 -8.70 0.60
C VAL A 102 0.76 -9.42 -0.56
N ASP A 103 0.33 -9.11 -1.78
CA ASP A 103 0.86 -9.67 -3.02
C ASP A 103 1.76 -8.67 -3.75
N THR A 104 1.54 -7.37 -3.55
CA THR A 104 2.26 -6.27 -4.21
C THR A 104 2.69 -5.21 -3.20
N ILE A 105 3.97 -4.82 -3.22
CA ILE A 105 4.47 -3.71 -2.40
C ILE A 105 4.85 -2.54 -3.30
N ARG A 106 4.31 -1.36 -2.97
CA ARG A 106 4.66 -0.10 -3.62
C ARG A 106 5.69 0.62 -2.75
N VAL A 107 6.91 0.75 -3.25
CA VAL A 107 7.99 1.42 -2.54
C VAL A 107 8.09 2.85 -3.05
N ALA A 108 7.78 3.83 -2.20
CA ALA A 108 7.74 5.23 -2.56
C ALA A 108 8.91 6.01 -1.96
N THR A 109 9.51 6.88 -2.77
CA THR A 109 10.55 7.82 -2.34
C THR A 109 10.21 9.20 -2.88
N HIS A 110 10.81 10.24 -2.30
CA HIS A 110 10.85 11.51 -3.00
C HIS A 110 11.54 11.33 -4.37
N CYS A 111 11.13 12.10 -5.39
CA CYS A 111 11.57 11.88 -6.77
C CYS A 111 13.09 11.96 -7.00
N THR A 112 13.85 12.61 -6.11
CA THR A 112 15.31 12.70 -6.17
C THR A 112 16.04 11.65 -5.34
N GLU A 113 15.32 10.85 -4.53
CA GLU A 113 15.88 9.99 -3.48
C GLU A 113 15.63 8.51 -3.76
N ALA A 114 15.65 8.08 -5.03
CA ALA A 114 15.32 6.70 -5.38
C ALA A 114 16.34 5.67 -4.84
N ASP A 115 17.58 6.07 -4.56
CA ASP A 115 18.67 5.18 -4.13
C ASP A 115 18.44 4.55 -2.75
N ILE A 116 17.73 5.23 -1.83
CA ILE A 116 17.38 4.70 -0.50
C ILE A 116 16.40 3.51 -0.58
N SER A 117 15.72 3.33 -1.72
CA SER A 117 14.73 2.26 -1.91
C SER A 117 15.33 0.91 -2.26
N ARG A 118 16.61 0.85 -2.69
CA ARG A 118 17.23 -0.38 -3.25
C ARG A 118 17.03 -1.60 -2.34
N GLN A 119 17.37 -1.46 -1.05
CA GLN A 119 17.25 -2.57 -0.08
C GLN A 119 15.81 -3.05 0.09
N HIS A 120 14.83 -2.15 0.01
CA HIS A 120 13.41 -2.48 0.14
C HIS A 120 12.90 -3.19 -1.12
N ILE A 121 13.32 -2.73 -2.30
CA ILE A 121 12.97 -3.38 -3.59
C ILE A 121 13.57 -4.79 -3.64
N GLU A 122 14.83 -4.95 -3.26
CA GLU A 122 15.50 -6.25 -3.21
C GLU A 122 14.81 -7.21 -2.22
N ALA A 123 14.51 -6.73 -1.00
CA ALA A 123 13.78 -7.51 0.00
C ALA A 123 12.39 -7.93 -0.51
N GLY A 124 11.63 -7.01 -1.10
CA GLY A 124 10.31 -7.32 -1.66
C GLY A 124 10.36 -8.40 -2.74
N ARG A 125 11.36 -8.34 -3.63
CA ARG A 125 11.57 -9.39 -4.64
C ARG A 125 11.97 -10.72 -4.04
N GLN A 126 12.83 -10.73 -3.02
CA GLN A 126 13.23 -11.96 -2.30
C GLN A 126 12.04 -12.60 -1.58
N LEU A 127 11.10 -11.79 -1.08
CA LEU A 127 9.85 -12.24 -0.48
C LEU A 127 8.79 -12.72 -1.50
N GLY A 128 9.11 -12.65 -2.80
CA GLY A 128 8.20 -13.02 -3.88
C GLY A 128 7.02 -12.06 -4.05
N LEU A 129 7.16 -10.80 -3.61
CA LEU A 129 6.18 -9.74 -3.88
C LEU A 129 6.38 -9.20 -5.29
N ASP A 130 5.28 -8.79 -5.91
CA ASP A 130 5.36 -7.84 -7.02
C ASP A 130 5.78 -6.47 -6.47
N VAL A 131 6.71 -5.78 -7.13
CA VAL A 131 7.30 -4.55 -6.62
C VAL A 131 7.09 -3.41 -7.60
N VAL A 132 6.52 -2.31 -7.11
CA VAL A 132 6.28 -1.09 -7.89
C VAL A 132 7.04 0.07 -7.24
N GLY A 133 7.82 0.82 -8.02
CA GLY A 133 8.46 2.06 -7.57
C GLY A 133 7.52 3.26 -7.71
N PHE A 134 7.53 4.17 -6.74
CA PHE A 134 6.76 5.41 -6.80
C PHE A 134 7.66 6.63 -6.50
N LEU A 135 7.92 7.42 -7.54
CA LEU A 135 8.62 8.70 -7.43
C LEU A 135 7.62 9.80 -7.05
N MET A 136 7.53 10.08 -5.75
CA MET A 136 6.65 11.11 -5.21
C MET A 136 7.10 12.51 -5.64
N MET A 137 6.15 13.43 -5.80
CA MET A 137 6.41 14.82 -6.17
C MET A 137 7.18 14.96 -7.50
N ALA A 138 6.90 14.09 -8.47
CA ALA A 138 7.61 14.04 -9.76
C ALA A 138 7.64 15.36 -10.55
N HIS A 139 6.77 16.32 -10.24
CA HIS A 139 6.80 17.67 -10.84
C HIS A 139 8.00 18.52 -10.39
N MET A 140 8.73 18.12 -9.34
CA MET A 140 9.87 18.87 -8.81
C MET A 140 11.14 18.71 -9.64
N ILE A 141 11.14 17.78 -10.61
CA ILE A 141 12.25 17.56 -11.53
C ILE A 141 11.73 17.43 -12.98
N PRO A 142 12.58 17.69 -14.00
CA PRO A 142 12.22 17.40 -15.39
C PRO A 142 11.94 15.90 -15.60
N ALA A 143 11.12 15.58 -16.59
CA ALA A 143 11.05 14.21 -17.10
C ALA A 143 12.43 13.80 -17.64
N ALA A 144 12.84 12.56 -17.35
CA ALA A 144 14.08 11.97 -17.84
C ALA A 144 14.04 11.69 -19.35
#